data_AF-A0A1Y3T6X8-F1
#
_entry.id   AF-A0A1Y3T6X8-F1
#
_cell.length_a   1.000
_cell.length_b   1.000
_cell.length_c   1.000
_cell.angle_alpha   90.00
_cell.angle_beta   90.00
_cell.angle_gamma   90.00
#
_symmetry.space_group_name_H-M   'P 1'
#
loop_
_entity.id
_entity.type
_entity.pdbx_description
1 polymer ?
#
loop_
_entity_poly.entity_id
_entity_poly.type
_entity_poly.pdbx_seq_one_letter_code
_entity_poly.pdbx_strand_id
1 'polypeptide(L)' 'MTKHKDVTERLLQINPSLAARARVVLDVNKSERHIRGGLATREKYLHQHA' A
#
# COMPACT_ATOMS: atom_id res chain seq x y z
N MET A 1 2.35 8.04 -6.75
CA MET A 1 2.77 6.68 -6.38
C MET A 1 3.44 6.01 -7.58
N THR A 2 4.76 6.16 -7.69
CA THR A 2 5.57 5.75 -8.85
C THR A 2 6.11 4.32 -8.71
N LYS A 3 6.35 3.84 -7.48
CA LYS A 3 6.91 2.49 -7.25
C LYS A 3 5.94 1.32 -7.45
N HIS A 4 4.62 1.54 -7.31
CA HIS A 4 3.63 0.47 -7.46
C HIS A 4 3.45 0.01 -8.92
N LYS A 5 3.81 0.83 -9.91
CA LYS A 5 3.67 0.46 -11.33
C LYS A 5 4.77 -0.50 -11.77
N ASP A 6 6.03 -0.20 -11.44
CA ASP A 6 7.19 -1.04 -11.81
C ASP A 6 7.19 -2.42 -11.15
N VAL A 7 6.83 -2.51 -9.87
CA VAL A 7 6.88 -3.79 -9.16
C VAL A 7 5.84 -4.77 -9.70
N THR A 8 4.66 -4.32 -10.11
CA THR A 8 3.60 -5.25 -10.52
C THR A 8 3.75 -5.70 -11.98
N GLU A 9 4.15 -4.80 -12.88
CA GLU A 9 4.34 -5.14 -14.31
C GLU A 9 5.62 -5.96 -14.54
N ARG A 10 6.74 -5.55 -13.95
CA ARG A 10 8.02 -6.25 -14.15
C ARG A 10 8.08 -7.59 -13.42
N LEU A 11 7.50 -7.67 -12.21
CA LEU A 11 7.46 -8.93 -11.46
C LEU A 11 6.56 -9.96 -12.12
N LEU A 12 5.49 -9.54 -12.79
CA LEU A 12 4.62 -10.44 -13.54
C LEU A 12 5.37 -11.10 -14.71
N GLN A 13 6.25 -10.36 -15.40
CA GLN A 13 7.06 -10.91 -16.49
C GLN A 13 8.18 -11.85 -16.01
N ILE A 14 8.77 -11.56 -14.85
CA ILE A 14 9.91 -12.34 -14.31
C ILE A 14 9.43 -13.57 -13.51
N ASN A 15 8.38 -13.40 -12.70
CA ASN A 15 7.85 -14.46 -11.83
C ASN A 15 6.34 -14.28 -11.59
N PRO A 16 5.49 -14.86 -12.46
CA PRO A 16 4.05 -14.73 -12.37
C PRO A 16 3.46 -15.24 -11.05
N SER A 17 4.02 -16.32 -10.50
CA SER A 17 3.56 -16.91 -9.22
C SER A 17 3.82 -15.97 -8.05
N LEU A 18 5.00 -15.32 -8.01
CA LEU A 18 5.30 -14.34 -6.99
C LEU A 18 4.45 -13.06 -7.17
N ALA A 19 4.20 -12.64 -8.41
CA ALA A 19 3.33 -11.50 -8.70
C ALA A 19 1.90 -11.71 -8.22
N ALA A 20 1.35 -12.92 -8.38
CA ALA A 20 0.02 -13.27 -7.87
C ALA A 20 -0.06 -13.15 -6.34
N ARG A 21 0.97 -13.60 -5.62
CA ARG A 21 1.04 -13.44 -4.15
C ARG A 21 1.19 -11.98 -3.73
N ALA A 22 2.02 -11.22 -4.44
CA ALA A 22 2.19 -9.79 -4.17
C ALA A 22 0.90 -9.00 -4.41
N ARG A 23 0.09 -9.39 -5.41
CA ARG A 23 -1.22 -8.78 -5.70
C ARG A 23 -2.15 -8.85 -4.49
N VAL A 24 -2.26 -10.01 -3.84
CA VAL A 24 -3.09 -10.20 -2.64
C VAL A 24 -2.69 -9.20 -1.55
N VAL A 25 -1.39 -9.09 -1.28
CA VAL A 25 -0.86 -8.16 -0.26
C VAL A 25 -1.12 -6.69 -0.64
N LEU A 26 -0.99 -6.34 -1.93
CA LEU A 26 -1.28 -4.99 -2.42
C LEU A 26 -2.77 -4.63 -2.29
N ASP A 27 -3.66 -5.58 -2.55
CA ASP A 27 -5.11 -5.35 -2.48
C ASP A 27 -5.58 -5.15 -1.03
N VAL A 28 -5.04 -5.93 -0.09
CA VAL A 28 -5.23 -5.70 1.36
C VAL A 28 -4.72 -4.31 1.75
N ASN A 29 -3.49 -3.98 1.39
CA ASN A 29 -2.88 -2.68 1.69
C ASN A 29 -3.69 -1.50 1.16
N LYS A 30 -4.30 -1.65 -0.03
CA LYS A 30 -5.13 -0.63 -0.67
C LYS A 30 -6.45 -0.45 0.07
N SER A 31 -7.07 -1.56 0.49
CA SER A 31 -8.29 -1.55 1.29
C SER A 31 -8.07 -0.85 2.63
N GLU A 32 -7.00 -1.20 3.33
CA GLU A 32 -6.64 -0.65 4.65
C GLU A 32 -6.10 0.80 4.61
N ARG A 33 -5.74 1.31 3.43
CA ARG A 33 -5.17 2.67 3.27
C ARG A 33 -6.03 3.75 3.91
N HIS A 34 -7.35 3.60 3.85
CA HIS A 34 -8.31 4.60 4.31
C HIS A 34 -8.34 4.65 5.85
N ILE A 35 -8.27 3.47 6.48
CA ILE A 35 -8.12 3.33 7.94
C ILE A 35 -6.82 3.98 8.40
N ARG A 36 -5.71 3.67 7.72
CA ARG A 36 -4.41 4.29 8.02
C ARG A 36 -4.43 5.82 7.83
N GLY A 37 -5.13 6.31 6.80
CA GLY A 37 -5.29 7.75 6.57
C GLY A 37 -6.07 8.46 7.69
N GLY A 38 -7.13 7.83 8.20
CA GLY A 38 -7.88 8.33 9.36
C GLY A 38 -7.01 8.41 10.62
N LEU A 39 -6.25 7.34 10.91
CA LEU A 39 -5.31 7.31 12.04
C LEU A 39 -4.23 8.39 11.90
N ALA A 40 -3.60 8.52 10.74
CA ALA A 40 -2.58 9.54 10.48
C ALA A 40 -3.11 10.97 10.68
N THR A 41 -4.37 11.22 10.32
CA THR A 41 -5.01 12.52 10.54
C THR A 41 -5.22 12.77 12.03
N ARG A 42 -5.76 11.80 12.76
CA ARG A 42 -5.96 11.86 14.22
C ARG A 42 -4.64 12.12 14.96
N GLU A 43 -3.60 11.36 14.65
CA GLU A 43 -2.26 11.51 15.24
C GLU A 43 -1.66 12.89 14.98
N LYS A 44 -1.80 13.43 13.74
CA LYS A 44 -1.36 14.79 13.41
C LYS A 44 -2.00 15.84 14.33
N TYR A 45 -3.32 15.77 14.54
CA TYR A 45 -4.00 16.72 15.41
C TYR A 45 -3.61 16.54 16.89
N LEU A 46 -3.48 15.30 17.38
CA LEU A 46 -3.01 15.03 18.75
C LEU A 46 -1.60 15.61 18.99
N HIS A 47 -0.68 15.44 18.04
CA HIS A 47 0.70 15.96 18.16
C HIS A 47 0.82 17.47 17.90
N GLN A 48 -0.13 18.09 17.19
CA GLN A 48 -0.11 19.55 16.94
C GLN A 48 -0.71 20.37 18.10
N HIS A 49 -1.39 19.72 19.05
CA HIS A 49 -2.00 20.36 20.22
C HIS A 49 -1.28 20.05 21.55
N ALA A 50 -0.08 19.43 21.49
CA ALA A 50 0.83 19.24 22.62
C ALA A 50 1.97 20.27 22.54
#